data_AF-A0A7C1AUB5-F1
#
_entry.id   AF-A0A7C1AUB5-F1
#
_cell.length_a   1.000
_cell.length_b   1.000
_cell.length_c   1.000
_cell.angle_alpha   90.00
_cell.angle_beta   90.00
_cell.angle_gamma   90.00
#
_symmetry.space_group_name_H-M   'P 1'
#
loop_
_entity.id
_entity.type
_entity.pdbx_description
1 polymer ?
#
loop_
_entity_poly.entity_id
_entity_poly.type
_entity_poly.pdbx_seq_one_letter_code
_entity_poly.pdbx_strand_id
1 'polypeptide(L)'
;MSRQKRGSWWVRLFASFFYLGYSPIAPGTVGAAGGLGIYLLIRLLIPGFIPEYRGGICWEYILFLSAFFLVGVYLSSHGEKEWRQKDPGKIVIDEVFSIFITFLFIPVYPVMLVVIGFILNRIF
;
A
#
# COMPACT_ATOMS: atom_id res chain seq x y z
N MET A 1 11.93 29.78 22.54
CA MET A 1 11.75 28.33 22.62
C MET A 1 10.67 27.91 21.62
N SER A 2 11.05 27.52 20.41
CA SER A 2 10.11 26.99 19.43
C SER A 2 9.63 25.62 19.91
N ARG A 3 8.32 25.46 20.11
CA ARG A 3 7.69 24.16 20.36
C ARG A 3 8.13 23.20 19.25
N GLN A 4 9.01 22.25 19.55
CA GLN A 4 9.18 21.07 18.71
C GLN A 4 7.80 20.41 18.63
N LYS A 5 7.10 20.58 17.51
CA LYS A 5 5.89 19.80 17.24
C LYS A 5 6.29 18.34 17.32
N ARG A 6 5.78 17.64 18.34
CA ARG A 6 5.94 16.20 18.49
C ARG A 6 5.51 15.57 17.17
N GLY A 7 6.41 14.81 16.56
CA GLY A 7 6.13 14.16 15.29
C GLY A 7 4.83 13.37 15.34
N SER A 8 4.00 13.46 14.30
CA SER A 8 2.70 12.78 14.26
C SER A 8 2.93 11.28 14.13
N TRP A 9 2.95 10.56 15.24
CA TRP A 9 3.24 9.12 15.29
C TRP A 9 2.32 8.29 14.39
N TRP A 10 1.06 8.70 14.23
CA TRP A 10 0.12 8.10 13.29
C TRP A 10 0.57 8.22 11.84
N VAL A 11 1.14 9.36 11.43
CA VAL A 11 1.68 9.54 10.08
C VAL A 11 2.84 8.57 9.87
N ARG A 12 3.74 8.44 10.85
CA ARG A 12 4.82 7.46 10.77
C ARG A 12 4.27 6.04 10.64
N LEU A 13 3.30 5.66 11.46
CA LEU A 13 2.67 4.35 11.42
C LEU A 13 2.07 4.04 10.04
N PHE A 14 1.23 4.92 9.51
CA PHE A 14 0.48 4.64 8.28
C PHE A 14 1.28 4.89 7.01
N ALA A 15 2.02 6.01 6.90
CA ALA A 15 2.80 6.31 5.70
C ALA A 15 3.94 5.29 5.49
N SER A 16 4.51 4.73 6.57
CA SER A 16 5.50 3.65 6.48
C SER A 16 4.90 2.24 6.55
N PHE A 17 3.58 2.14 6.49
CA PHE A 17 2.82 0.90 6.57
C PHE A 17 3.27 -0.03 7.72
N PHE A 18 2.88 0.32 8.93
CA PHE A 18 3.22 -0.39 10.17
C PHE A 18 4.74 -0.53 10.39
N TYR A 19 5.49 0.53 10.06
CA TYR A 19 6.95 0.59 10.17
C TYR A 19 7.73 -0.30 9.19
N LEU A 20 7.08 -0.95 8.22
CA LEU A 20 7.78 -1.72 7.18
C LEU A 20 8.70 -0.86 6.34
N GLY A 21 8.35 0.40 6.09
CA GLY A 21 9.20 1.36 5.39
C GLY A 21 10.50 1.70 6.13
N TYR A 22 10.65 1.33 7.41
CA TYR A 22 11.92 1.46 8.13
C TYR A 22 12.89 0.30 7.87
N SER A 23 12.52 -0.67 7.01
CA SER A 23 13.43 -1.74 6.62
C SER A 23 14.74 -1.17 6.07
N PRO A 24 15.90 -1.69 6.53
CA PRO A 24 17.20 -1.25 6.02
C PRO A 24 17.46 -1.71 4.58
N ILE A 25 16.71 -2.70 4.09
CA ILE A 25 16.88 -3.30 2.76
C ILE A 25 15.58 -3.15 2.00
N ALA A 26 15.65 -2.49 0.83
CA ALA A 26 14.56 -2.30 -0.12
C ALA A 26 13.19 -2.02 0.56
N PRO A 27 13.05 -0.90 1.29
CA PRO A 27 11.86 -0.61 2.08
C PRO A 27 10.57 -0.65 1.25
N GLY A 28 10.59 -0.17 0.01
CA GLY A 28 9.46 -0.28 -0.91
C GLY A 28 9.07 -1.72 -1.22
N THR A 29 10.02 -2.65 -1.35
CA THR A 29 9.73 -4.09 -1.52
C THR A 29 9.13 -4.71 -0.26
N VAL A 30 9.61 -4.33 0.93
CA VAL A 30 9.03 -4.80 2.20
C VAL A 30 7.62 -4.24 2.39
N GLY A 31 7.40 -2.97 2.06
CA GLY A 31 6.09 -2.35 2.02
C GLY A 31 5.13 -3.06 1.06
N ALA A 32 5.57 -3.30 -0.18
CA ALA A 32 4.80 -4.06 -1.17
C ALA A 32 4.48 -5.49 -0.70
N ALA A 33 5.45 -6.19 -0.09
CA ALA A 33 5.23 -7.55 0.43
C ALA A 33 4.19 -7.55 1.57
N GLY A 34 4.26 -6.57 2.47
CA GLY A 34 3.23 -6.35 3.48
C GLY A 34 1.87 -6.02 2.86
N GLY A 35 1.86 -5.21 1.80
CA GLY A 35 0.65 -4.90 1.04
C GLY A 35 0.04 -6.12 0.36
N LEU A 36 0.87 -7.02 -0.18
CA LEU A 36 0.43 -8.32 -0.69
C LEU A 36 -0.15 -9.19 0.42
N GLY A 37 0.46 -9.19 1.61
CA GLY A 37 -0.08 -9.87 2.78
C GLY A 37 -1.49 -9.37 3.14
N ILE A 38 -1.69 -8.05 3.20
CA ILE A 38 -3.01 -7.46 3.47
C ILE A 38 -4.00 -7.72 2.33
N TYR A 39 -3.57 -7.63 1.07
CA TYR A 39 -4.39 -7.98 -0.08
C TYR A 39 -4.93 -9.43 0.02
N LEU A 40 -4.05 -10.40 0.30
CA LEU A 40 -4.43 -11.80 0.47
C LEU A 40 -5.32 -12.03 1.69
N LEU A 41 -5.05 -11.32 2.79
CA LEU A 41 -5.87 -11.38 4.00
C LEU A 41 -7.28 -10.85 3.75
N ILE A 42 -7.43 -9.71 3.08
CA ILE A 42 -8.75 -9.16 2.71
C ILE A 42 -9.49 -10.14 1.81
N ARG A 43 -8.81 -10.72 0.82
CA ARG A 43 -9.42 -11.73 -0.07
C ARG A 43 -9.92 -12.95 0.69
N LEU A 44 -9.19 -13.39 1.72
CA LEU A 44 -9.56 -14.51 2.57
C LEU A 44 -10.74 -14.18 3.49
N LEU A 45 -10.72 -12.99 4.12
CA LEU A 45 -11.71 -12.59 5.12
C LEU A 45 -13.00 -12.03 4.52
N ILE A 46 -12.94 -11.45 3.32
CA ILE A 46 -14.07 -10.80 2.64
C ILE A 46 -14.16 -11.31 1.19
N PRO A 47 -14.61 -12.57 0.97
CA PRO A 47 -14.72 -13.13 -0.37
C PRO A 47 -15.62 -12.28 -1.28
N GLY A 48 -15.17 -12.05 -2.51
CA GLY A 48 -15.90 -11.24 -3.50
C GLY A 48 -15.72 -9.73 -3.39
N PHE A 49 -15.02 -9.23 -2.36
CA PHE A 49 -14.73 -7.79 -2.24
C PHE A 49 -13.71 -7.31 -3.29
N ILE A 50 -12.65 -8.10 -3.51
CA ILE A 50 -11.64 -7.79 -4.52
C ILE A 50 -12.07 -8.41 -5.86
N PRO A 51 -12.24 -7.63 -6.93
CA PRO A 51 -12.73 -8.14 -8.20
C PRO A 51 -11.66 -8.96 -8.93
N GLU A 52 -12.00 -10.20 -9.27
CA GLU A 52 -11.11 -11.12 -10.00
C GLU A 52 -11.27 -11.02 -11.53
N TYR A 53 -12.30 -10.31 -12.00
CA TYR A 53 -12.58 -10.05 -13.41
C TYR A 53 -13.35 -8.73 -13.54
N ARG A 54 -13.37 -8.15 -14.75
CA ARG A 54 -13.93 -6.80 -14.99
C ARG A 54 -15.38 -6.62 -14.54
N GLY A 55 -16.22 -7.64 -14.73
CA GLY A 55 -17.63 -7.63 -14.34
C GLY A 55 -17.88 -7.82 -12.84
N GLY A 56 -16.85 -8.15 -12.06
CA GLY A 56 -16.94 -8.35 -10.61
C GLY A 56 -16.71 -7.08 -9.80
N ILE A 57 -16.56 -5.92 -10.46
CA ILE A 57 -16.31 -4.66 -9.75
C ILE A 57 -17.56 -4.20 -9.00
N CYS A 58 -17.40 -3.93 -7.71
CA CYS A 58 -18.47 -3.42 -6.85
C CYS A 58 -18.16 -1.98 -6.40
N TRP A 59 -19.19 -1.22 -6.06
CA TRP A 59 -19.05 0.19 -5.70
C TRP A 59 -18.20 0.38 -4.43
N GLU A 60 -18.30 -0.55 -3.50
CA GLU A 60 -17.54 -0.62 -2.25
C GLU A 60 -16.04 -0.70 -2.51
N TYR A 61 -15.64 -1.48 -3.52
CA TYR A 61 -14.23 -1.61 -3.88
C TYR A 61 -13.69 -0.34 -4.55
N ILE A 62 -14.51 0.32 -5.38
CA ILE A 62 -14.15 1.62 -5.98
C ILE A 62 -13.98 2.68 -4.88
N LEU A 63 -14.92 2.74 -3.93
CA LEU A 63 -14.83 3.64 -2.77
C LEU A 63 -13.59 3.34 -1.92
N PHE A 64 -13.28 2.05 -1.69
CA PHE A 64 -12.07 1.64 -0.99
C PHE A 64 -10.80 2.12 -1.69
N LEU A 65 -10.63 1.87 -2.99
CA LEU A 65 -9.45 2.32 -3.73
C LEU A 65 -9.35 3.84 -3.75
N SER A 66 -10.47 4.53 -3.90
CA SER A 66 -10.52 6.00 -3.92
C SER A 66 -10.12 6.58 -2.57
N ALA A 67 -10.66 6.02 -1.48
CA ALA A 67 -10.31 6.42 -0.12
C ALA A 67 -8.85 6.11 0.20
N PHE A 68 -8.37 4.91 -0.18
CA PHE A 68 -6.96 4.54 -0.04
C PHE A 68 -6.10 5.57 -0.76
N PHE A 69 -6.33 5.84 -2.05
CA PHE A 69 -5.54 6.79 -2.82
C PHE A 69 -5.46 8.17 -2.16
N LEU A 70 -6.61 8.74 -1.78
CA LEU A 70 -6.67 10.07 -1.15
C LEU A 70 -5.95 10.11 0.20
N VAL A 71 -6.14 9.08 1.03
CA VAL A 71 -5.47 8.95 2.33
C VAL A 71 -3.96 8.72 2.13
N GLY A 72 -3.57 7.92 1.15
CA GLY A 72 -2.18 7.68 0.78
C GLY A 72 -1.46 8.97 0.40
N VAL A 73 -2.03 9.74 -0.54
CA VAL A 73 -1.49 11.05 -0.94
C VAL A 73 -1.38 12.00 0.25
N TYR A 74 -2.40 12.04 1.11
CA TYR A 74 -2.38 12.85 2.32
C TYR A 74 -1.25 12.42 3.27
N LEU A 75 -1.12 11.11 3.52
CA LEU A 75 -0.11 10.53 4.41
C LEU A 75 1.31 10.72 3.86
N SER A 76 1.53 10.54 2.56
CA SER A 76 2.82 10.79 1.92
C SER A 76 3.22 12.26 2.07
N SER A 77 2.31 13.19 1.75
CA SER A 77 2.54 14.64 1.89
C SER A 77 2.85 15.06 3.34
N HIS A 78 2.23 14.42 4.33
CA HIS A 78 2.51 14.68 5.75
C HIS A 78 3.79 13.98 6.22
N GLY A 79 4.08 12.81 5.66
CA GLY A 79 5.30 12.05 5.88
C GLY A 79 6.54 12.85 5.50
N GLU A 80 6.56 13.45 4.31
CA GLU A 80 7.69 14.28 3.86
C GLU A 80 8.01 15.40 4.85
N LYS A 81 6.97 16.06 5.40
CA LYS A 81 7.11 17.11 6.41
C LYS A 81 7.59 16.57 7.75
N GLU A 82 7.11 15.39 8.13
CA GLU A 82 7.44 14.69 9.37
C GLU A 82 8.91 14.23 9.39
N TRP A 83 9.38 13.61 8.31
CA TRP A 83 10.78 13.18 8.15
C TRP A 83 11.71 14.29 7.67
N ARG A 84 11.18 15.47 7.29
CA ARG A 84 11.93 16.62 6.75
C ARG A 84 12.81 16.25 5.57
N GLN A 85 12.31 15.33 4.76
CA GLN A 85 12.99 14.78 3.60
C GLN A 85 11.95 14.68 2.49
N LYS A 86 12.29 15.19 1.31
CA LYS A 86 11.47 14.98 0.12
C LYS A 86 11.60 13.52 -0.30
N ASP A 87 10.47 12.88 -0.58
CA ASP A 87 10.40 11.47 -0.97
C ASP A 87 11.29 10.53 -0.12
N PRO A 88 11.10 10.47 1.21
CA PRO A 88 11.83 9.53 2.03
C PRO A 88 11.41 8.11 1.65
N GLY A 89 12.38 7.22 1.39
CA GLY A 89 12.11 5.79 1.14
C GLY A 89 11.43 5.03 2.29
N LYS A 90 11.09 5.71 3.39
CA LYS A 90 10.24 5.18 4.48
C LYS A 90 8.76 5.30 4.19
N ILE A 91 8.36 6.18 3.27
CA ILE A 91 6.99 6.26 2.80
C ILE A 91 6.84 5.10 1.84
N VAL A 92 6.01 4.13 2.21
CA VAL A 92 5.80 2.91 1.43
C VAL A 92 4.33 2.60 1.13
N ILE A 93 3.45 3.56 1.42
CA ILE A 93 2.01 3.38 1.34
C ILE A 93 1.51 3.35 -0.11
N ASP A 94 2.23 3.99 -1.02
CA ASP A 94 2.03 3.94 -2.46
C ASP A 94 2.41 2.57 -3.03
N GLU A 95 3.45 1.91 -2.54
CA GLU A 95 3.77 0.52 -2.91
C GLU A 95 2.66 -0.43 -2.46
N VAL A 96 2.10 -0.23 -1.26
CA VAL A 96 0.95 -1.01 -0.79
C VAL A 96 -0.25 -0.78 -1.69
N PHE A 97 -0.58 0.47 -2.01
CA PHE A 97 -1.67 0.80 -2.93
C PHE A 97 -1.47 0.16 -4.30
N SER A 98 -0.24 0.19 -4.82
CA SER A 98 0.10 -0.37 -6.12
C SER A 98 -0.21 -1.87 -6.21
N ILE A 99 -0.10 -2.63 -5.12
CA ILE A 99 -0.48 -4.05 -5.08
C ILE A 99 -1.96 -4.25 -5.42
N PHE A 100 -2.85 -3.44 -4.85
CA PHE A 100 -4.29 -3.53 -5.11
C PHE A 100 -4.62 -3.18 -6.57
N ILE A 101 -3.83 -2.30 -7.18
CA ILE A 101 -3.94 -1.96 -8.60
C ILE A 101 -3.37 -3.09 -9.48
N THR A 102 -2.20 -3.64 -9.13
CA THR A 102 -1.54 -4.72 -9.87
C THR A 102 -2.43 -5.95 -10.01
N PHE A 103 -3.12 -6.33 -8.95
CA PHE A 103 -4.00 -7.51 -8.95
C PHE A 103 -5.47 -7.20 -9.26
N LEU A 104 -5.75 -5.99 -9.76
CA LEU A 104 -7.10 -5.63 -10.18
C LEU A 104 -7.52 -6.50 -11.37
N PHE A 105 -8.62 -7.24 -11.22
CA PHE A 105 -9.11 -8.17 -12.24
C PHE A 105 -8.19 -9.37 -12.53
N ILE A 106 -7.30 -9.71 -11.59
CA ILE A 106 -6.41 -10.86 -11.72
C ILE A 106 -6.78 -11.90 -10.64
N PRO A 107 -7.10 -13.15 -11.02
CA PRO A 107 -7.28 -14.22 -10.05
C PRO A 107 -5.93 -14.61 -9.41
N VAL A 108 -5.93 -15.04 -8.15
CA VAL A 108 -4.69 -15.50 -7.46
C VAL A 108 -4.37 -16.96 -7.76
N TYR A 109 -5.19 -17.61 -8.59
CA TYR A 109 -4.96 -18.98 -9.06
C TYR A 109 -4.76 -18.99 -10.57
N PRO A 110 -3.69 -19.64 -11.06
CA PRO A 110 -2.64 -20.30 -10.29
C PRO A 110 -1.75 -19.31 -9.51
N VAL A 111 -1.13 -19.77 -8.41
CA VAL A 111 -0.25 -18.95 -7.53
C VAL A 111 0.87 -18.25 -8.31
N MET A 112 1.28 -18.82 -9.45
CA MET A 112 2.25 -18.21 -10.37
C MET A 112 1.85 -16.78 -10.80
N LEU A 113 0.55 -16.49 -10.94
CA LEU A 113 0.09 -15.13 -11.28
C LEU A 113 0.40 -14.12 -10.17
N VAL A 114 0.31 -14.54 -8.90
CA VAL A 114 0.67 -13.71 -7.75
C VAL A 114 2.17 -13.41 -7.77
N VAL A 115 3.00 -14.43 -8.01
CA VAL A 115 4.46 -14.27 -8.07
C VAL A 115 4.86 -13.35 -9.23
N ILE A 116 4.34 -13.59 -10.43
CA ILE A 116 4.63 -12.76 -11.61
C ILE A 116 4.14 -11.33 -11.40
N GLY A 117 2.89 -11.15 -10.93
CA GLY A 117 2.33 -9.82 -10.66
C GLY A 117 3.17 -9.04 -9.66
N PHE A 118 3.60 -9.69 -8.57
CA PHE A 118 4.48 -9.06 -7.58
C PHE A 118 5.84 -8.68 -8.18
N ILE A 119 6.48 -9.59 -8.94
CA ILE A 119 7.77 -9.32 -9.59
C ILE A 119 7.65 -8.14 -10.56
N LEU A 120 6.64 -8.14 -11.44
CA LEU A 120 6.41 -7.06 -12.39
C LEU A 120 6.19 -5.72 -11.68
N ASN A 121 5.38 -5.71 -10.62
CA ASN A 121 5.13 -4.55 -9.78
C ASN A 121 6.38 -3.99 -9.07
N ARG A 122 7.46 -4.77 -8.95
CA ARG A 122 8.73 -4.28 -8.38
C ARG A 122 9.73 -3.82 -9.43
N ILE A 123 9.58 -4.25 -10.67
CA ILE A 123 10.47 -3.91 -11.78
C ILE A 123 9.97 -2.67 -12.51
N PHE A 124 8.66 -2.47 -12.59
CA PHE A 124 7.98 -1.35 -13.25
C PHE A 124 7.23 -0.49 -12.23
#